data_AF-T1XHE9-F1
#
_entry.id   AF-T1XHE9-F1
#
_cell.length_a   1.000
_cell.length_b   1.000
_cell.length_c   1.000
_cell.angle_alpha   90.00
_cell.angle_beta   90.00
_cell.angle_gamma   90.00
#
_symmetry.space_group_name_H-M   'P 1'
#
loop_
_entity.id
_entity.type
_entity.pdbx_description
1 polymer ?
#
loop_
_entity_poly.entity_id
_entity_poly.type
_entity_poly.pdbx_seq_one_letter_code
_entity_poly.pdbx_strand_id
1 'polypeptide(L)'
;MAPDFAFHYLSSPLGVGLLLAILVLPTAFVRGVAKRSFQRLGLRLIAQGYCAVIAASFVLSVLVVLLGGGSMERAQYVFILSLIFVLPLASCVVMPISVGLARVGAATVALMAAAGVMSALALGALKAAYPSNEWGRAHRFEAFIDTTLTVGAIATVVFCAFALGARMPLWRFPPRLPEGSETT
;
A
#
# COMPACT_ATOMS: atom_id res chain seq x y z
N MET A 1 -25.66 1.05 -11.19
CA MET A 1 -24.88 0.51 -12.32
C MET A 1 -23.42 0.23 -11.96
N ALA A 2 -22.60 1.19 -11.51
CA ALA A 2 -21.25 0.88 -11.00
C ALA A 2 -21.16 -0.04 -9.75
N PRO A 3 -22.11 -0.03 -8.78
CA PRO A 3 -21.99 -0.86 -7.58
C PRO A 3 -22.24 -2.35 -7.81
N ASP A 4 -23.11 -2.71 -8.74
CA ASP A 4 -23.45 -4.11 -9.05
C ASP A 4 -22.25 -4.86 -9.63
N PHE A 5 -21.44 -4.17 -10.44
CA PHE A 5 -20.27 -4.75 -11.07
C PHE A 5 -19.20 -5.17 -10.06
N ALA A 6 -18.84 -4.30 -9.10
CA ALA A 6 -17.79 -4.62 -8.13
C ALA A 6 -18.20 -5.76 -7.18
N PHE A 7 -19.47 -5.77 -6.75
CA PHE A 7 -20.01 -6.82 -5.89
C PHE A 7 -20.18 -8.15 -6.65
N HIS A 8 -20.63 -8.10 -7.91
CA HIS A 8 -20.69 -9.28 -8.78
C HIS A 8 -19.30 -9.84 -9.10
N TYR A 9 -18.31 -8.96 -9.30
CA TYR A 9 -16.93 -9.36 -9.56
C TYR A 9 -16.33 -10.12 -8.37
N LEU A 10 -16.45 -9.59 -7.15
CA LEU A 10 -15.93 -10.21 -5.93
C LEU A 10 -16.71 -11.44 -5.46
N SER A 11 -17.99 -11.56 -5.81
CA SER A 11 -18.79 -12.76 -5.52
C SER A 11 -18.59 -13.86 -6.56
N SER A 12 -18.06 -13.52 -7.74
CA SER A 12 -17.73 -14.50 -8.76
C SER A 12 -16.39 -15.21 -8.46
N PRO A 13 -16.30 -16.53 -8.67
CA PRO A 13 -15.05 -17.27 -8.51
C PRO A 13 -13.94 -16.73 -9.43
N LEU A 14 -14.32 -16.18 -10.59
CA LEU A 14 -13.39 -15.54 -11.53
C LEU A 14 -12.76 -14.27 -10.94
N GLY A 15 -13.55 -13.35 -10.38
CA GLY A 15 -13.00 -12.10 -9.84
C GLY A 15 -12.17 -12.32 -8.57
N VAL A 16 -12.54 -13.27 -7.71
CA VAL A 16 -11.68 -13.72 -6.60
C VAL A 16 -10.37 -14.31 -7.13
N GLY A 17 -10.45 -15.18 -8.14
CA GLY A 17 -9.27 -15.75 -8.79
C GLY A 17 -8.34 -14.68 -9.38
N LEU A 18 -8.89 -13.64 -9.99
CA LEU A 18 -8.12 -12.54 -10.59
C LEU A 18 -7.46 -11.66 -9.51
N LEU A 19 -8.15 -11.37 -8.41
CA LEU A 19 -7.57 -10.70 -7.24
C LEU A 19 -6.43 -11.50 -6.63
N LEU A 20 -6.60 -12.82 -6.47
CA LEU A 20 -5.55 -13.71 -6.00
C LEU A 20 -4.37 -13.75 -6.99
N ALA A 21 -4.63 -13.76 -8.29
CA ALA A 21 -3.56 -13.71 -9.29
C ALA A 21 -2.75 -12.41 -9.20
N ILE A 22 -3.40 -11.26 -8.97
CA ILE A 22 -2.74 -9.96 -8.78
C ILE A 22 -1.91 -9.92 -7.50
N LEU A 23 -2.25 -10.70 -6.48
CA LEU A 23 -1.42 -10.87 -5.28
C LEU A 23 -0.25 -11.82 -5.52
N VAL A 24 -0.54 -12.98 -6.12
CA VAL A 24 0.40 -14.09 -6.26
C VAL A 24 1.47 -13.80 -7.31
N LEU A 25 1.10 -13.23 -8.47
CA LEU A 25 2.03 -13.00 -9.57
C LEU A 25 3.18 -12.04 -9.20
N PRO A 26 2.93 -10.83 -8.66
CA PRO A 26 4.00 -9.94 -8.25
C PRO A 26 4.82 -10.53 -7.11
N THR A 27 4.17 -11.21 -6.16
CA THR A 27 4.85 -11.87 -5.05
C THR A 27 5.79 -12.98 -5.54
N ALA A 28 5.34 -13.81 -6.49
CA ALA A 28 6.12 -14.87 -7.11
C ALA A 28 7.26 -14.30 -7.96
N PHE A 29 7.00 -13.24 -8.71
CA PHE A 29 8.00 -12.54 -9.52
C PHE A 29 9.13 -11.97 -8.63
N VAL A 30 8.78 -11.22 -7.59
CA VAL A 30 9.76 -10.66 -6.63
C VAL A 30 10.51 -11.78 -5.91
N ARG A 31 9.84 -12.90 -5.58
CA ARG A 31 10.51 -14.07 -5.00
C ARG A 31 11.54 -14.68 -5.97
N GLY A 32 11.25 -14.70 -7.27
CA GLY A 32 12.17 -15.15 -8.30
C GLY A 32 13.39 -14.23 -8.45
N VAL A 33 13.15 -12.92 -8.59
CA VAL A 33 14.20 -11.92 -8.86
C VAL A 33 15.04 -11.59 -7.61
N ALA A 34 14.41 -11.52 -6.44
CA ALA A 34 15.03 -11.07 -5.18
C ALA A 34 15.07 -12.17 -4.11
N LYS A 35 15.33 -13.42 -4.50
CA LYS A 35 15.22 -14.63 -3.65
C LYS A 35 15.87 -14.49 -2.26
N ARG A 36 17.11 -14.00 -2.18
CA ARG A 36 17.84 -13.82 -0.90
C ARG A 36 17.20 -12.75 0.00
N SER A 37 16.74 -11.64 -0.56
CA SER A 37 16.10 -10.56 0.19
C SER A 37 14.69 -10.94 0.64
N PHE A 38 13.96 -11.65 -0.22
CA PHE A 38 12.64 -12.20 0.10
C PHE A 38 12.72 -13.22 1.23
N GLN A 39 13.75 -14.07 1.24
CA GLN A 39 14.00 -15.01 2.35
C GLN A 39 14.27 -14.29 3.67
N ARG A 40 14.94 -13.13 3.66
CA ARG A 40 15.19 -12.34 4.88
C ARG A 40 13.91 -11.74 5.47
N LEU A 41 12.99 -11.28 4.63
CA LEU A 41 11.70 -10.73 5.06
C LEU A 41 10.74 -11.87 5.47
N GLY A 42 10.78 -13.00 4.77
CA GLY A 42 9.98 -14.17 5.08
C GLY A 42 8.52 -14.06 4.59
N LEU A 43 8.01 -15.15 4.01
CA LEU A 43 6.65 -15.22 3.45
C LEU A 43 5.58 -14.88 4.49
N ARG A 44 5.79 -15.31 5.74
CA ARG A 44 4.87 -15.06 6.85
C ARG A 44 4.68 -13.57 7.13
N LEU A 45 5.77 -12.79 7.15
CA LEU A 45 5.69 -11.35 7.41
C LEU A 45 5.02 -10.61 6.25
N ILE A 46 5.27 -11.04 5.00
CA ILE A 46 4.59 -10.49 3.82
C ILE A 46 3.07 -10.76 3.88
N ALA A 47 2.67 -11.98 4.23
CA ALA A 47 1.26 -12.32 4.41
C ALA A 47 0.62 -11.48 5.53
N GLN A 48 1.32 -11.29 6.66
CA GLN A 48 0.86 -10.40 7.74
C GLN A 48 0.74 -8.95 7.28
N GLY A 49 1.66 -8.46 6.44
CA GLY A 49 1.59 -7.14 5.82
C GLY A 49 0.32 -6.98 4.97
N TYR A 50 0.00 -7.95 4.10
CA TYR A 50 -1.25 -7.91 3.33
C TYR A 50 -2.50 -7.95 4.22
N CYS A 51 -2.52 -8.80 5.25
CA CYS A 51 -3.64 -8.83 6.20
C CYS A 51 -3.81 -7.49 6.92
N ALA A 52 -2.72 -6.83 7.30
CA ALA A 52 -2.77 -5.52 7.93
C ALA A 52 -3.29 -4.43 6.97
N VAL A 53 -2.91 -4.49 5.68
CA VAL A 53 -3.48 -3.59 4.65
C VAL A 53 -4.99 -3.81 4.51
N ILE A 54 -5.44 -5.06 4.42
CA ILE A 54 -6.87 -5.38 4.32
C ILE A 54 -7.62 -4.84 5.55
N ALA A 55 -7.09 -5.05 6.76
CA ALA A 55 -7.69 -4.54 8.00
C ALA A 55 -7.71 -3.00 8.03
N ALA A 56 -6.64 -2.33 7.61
CA ALA A 56 -6.58 -0.88 7.54
C ALA A 56 -7.58 -0.32 6.53
N SER A 57 -7.72 -0.95 5.35
CA SER A 57 -8.73 -0.59 4.35
C SER A 57 -10.15 -0.75 4.89
N PHE A 58 -10.43 -1.80 5.67
CA PHE A 58 -11.73 -2.00 6.31
C PHE A 58 -12.03 -0.89 7.31
N VAL A 59 -11.09 -0.62 8.23
CA VAL A 59 -11.24 0.45 9.23
C VAL A 59 -11.42 1.81 8.57
N LEU A 60 -10.62 2.12 7.54
CA LEU A 60 -10.73 3.38 6.80
C LEU A 60 -12.10 3.52 6.13
N SER A 61 -12.61 2.45 5.53
CA SER A 61 -13.92 2.45 4.87
C SER A 61 -15.07 2.67 5.84
N VAL A 62 -14.99 2.04 7.02
CA VAL A 62 -15.96 2.26 8.12
C VAL A 62 -15.88 3.70 8.62
N LEU A 63 -14.67 4.24 8.86
CA LEU A 63 -14.49 5.61 9.35
C LEU A 63 -15.02 6.65 8.35
N VAL A 64 -14.70 6.50 7.06
CA VAL A 64 -15.19 7.41 6.00
C VAL A 64 -16.71 7.47 6.00
N VAL A 65 -17.37 6.33 6.16
CA VAL A 65 -18.83 6.26 6.16
C VAL A 65 -19.46 6.76 7.45
N LEU A 66 -18.87 6.47 8.60
CA LEU A 66 -19.34 7.00 9.90
C LEU A 66 -19.24 8.52 9.96
N LEU A 67 -18.12 9.09 9.50
CA LEU A 67 -17.90 10.54 9.47
C LEU A 67 -18.79 11.24 8.42
N GLY A 68 -19.14 10.54 7.34
CA GLY A 68 -20.05 11.03 6.30
C GLY A 68 -21.53 10.78 6.56
N GLY A 69 -21.91 10.21 7.73
CA GLY A 69 -23.31 9.90 8.07
C GLY A 69 -23.97 8.83 7.19
N GLY A 70 -23.20 7.89 6.64
CA GLY A 70 -23.70 6.83 5.75
C GLY A 70 -24.08 5.53 6.47
N SER A 71 -24.68 4.59 5.72
CA SER A 71 -25.07 3.26 6.20
C SER A 71 -23.92 2.24 6.11
N MET A 72 -23.98 1.14 6.89
CA MET A 72 -22.96 0.08 6.82
C MET A 72 -22.84 -0.59 5.44
N GLU A 73 -23.91 -0.62 4.65
CA GLU A 73 -23.87 -1.07 3.25
C GLU A 73 -22.92 -0.21 2.40
N ARG A 74 -22.90 1.11 2.63
CA ARG A 74 -21.93 2.00 1.99
C ARG A 74 -20.51 1.70 2.46
N ALA A 75 -20.29 1.33 3.72
CA ALA A 75 -18.96 1.00 4.23
C ALA A 75 -18.42 -0.28 3.58
N GLN A 76 -19.26 -1.30 3.44
CA GLN A 76 -18.92 -2.53 2.71
C GLN A 76 -18.61 -2.23 1.24
N TYR A 77 -19.40 -1.35 0.61
CA TYR A 77 -19.18 -0.95 -0.77
C TYR A 77 -17.83 -0.24 -0.97
N VAL A 78 -17.54 0.77 -0.14
CA VAL A 78 -16.27 1.51 -0.17
C VAL A 78 -15.10 0.55 0.11
N PHE A 79 -15.26 -0.39 1.04
CA PHE A 79 -14.26 -1.40 1.34
C PHE A 79 -13.96 -2.30 0.13
N ILE A 80 -14.99 -2.83 -0.51
CA ILE A 80 -14.89 -3.68 -1.70
C ILE A 80 -14.17 -2.94 -2.83
N LEU A 81 -14.60 -1.72 -3.14
CA LEU A 81 -13.92 -0.91 -4.14
C LEU A 81 -12.47 -0.64 -3.77
N SER A 82 -12.22 -0.30 -2.50
CA SER A 82 -10.86 -0.03 -2.03
C SER A 82 -9.96 -1.24 -2.19
N LEU A 83 -10.44 -2.46 -1.92
CA LEU A 83 -9.65 -3.69 -2.10
C LEU A 83 -9.20 -3.88 -3.55
N ILE A 84 -10.08 -3.60 -4.52
CA ILE A 84 -9.78 -3.76 -5.95
C ILE A 84 -8.60 -2.87 -6.37
N PHE A 85 -8.43 -1.69 -5.76
CA PHE A 85 -7.35 -0.76 -6.10
C PHE A 85 -6.14 -0.84 -5.16
N VAL A 86 -6.36 -1.07 -3.87
CA VAL A 86 -5.34 -1.08 -2.82
C VAL A 86 -4.51 -2.37 -2.86
N LEU A 87 -5.11 -3.53 -3.11
CA LEU A 87 -4.37 -4.79 -3.18
C LEU A 87 -3.35 -4.84 -4.33
N PRO A 88 -3.70 -4.44 -5.57
CA PRO A 88 -2.71 -4.31 -6.64
C PRO A 88 -1.61 -3.31 -6.31
N LEU A 89 -1.95 -2.18 -5.67
CA LEU A 89 -0.94 -1.21 -5.23
C LEU A 89 0.02 -1.84 -4.21
N ALA A 90 -0.53 -2.58 -3.24
CA ALA A 90 0.24 -3.28 -2.24
C ALA A 90 1.16 -4.34 -2.86
N SER A 91 0.68 -5.10 -3.85
CA SER A 91 1.45 -6.18 -4.47
C SER A 91 2.48 -5.69 -5.48
N CYS A 92 2.14 -4.70 -6.31
CA CYS A 92 2.99 -4.22 -7.40
C CYS A 92 3.97 -3.12 -6.97
N VAL A 93 3.71 -2.41 -5.87
CA VAL A 93 4.52 -1.25 -5.46
C VAL A 93 5.06 -1.43 -4.05
N VAL A 94 4.18 -1.59 -3.05
CA VAL A 94 4.57 -1.62 -1.63
C VAL A 94 5.49 -2.80 -1.34
N MET A 95 5.14 -3.99 -1.84
CA MET A 95 5.88 -5.22 -1.59
C MET A 95 7.28 -5.22 -2.24
N PRO A 96 7.46 -4.85 -3.53
CA PRO A 96 8.79 -4.68 -4.12
C PRO A 96 9.66 -3.65 -3.40
N ILE A 97 9.10 -2.50 -3.02
CA ILE A 97 9.82 -1.46 -2.27
C ILE A 97 10.25 -2.01 -0.91
N SER A 98 9.35 -2.69 -0.20
CA SER A 98 9.63 -3.33 1.09
C SER A 98 10.79 -4.32 1.00
N VAL A 99 10.77 -5.21 -0.01
CA VAL A 99 11.84 -6.20 -0.23
C VAL A 99 13.14 -5.53 -0.65
N GLY A 100 13.07 -4.47 -1.46
CA GLY A 100 14.21 -3.64 -1.84
C GLY A 100 14.87 -2.99 -0.64
N LEU A 101 14.08 -2.35 0.24
CA LEU A 101 14.57 -1.75 1.48
C LEU A 101 15.13 -2.81 2.44
N ALA A 102 14.51 -3.98 2.55
CA ALA A 102 15.01 -5.07 3.37
C ALA A 102 16.35 -5.61 2.86
N ARG A 103 16.60 -5.60 1.54
CA ARG A 103 17.89 -6.00 0.95
C ARG A 103 19.04 -5.15 1.49
N VAL A 104 18.82 -3.85 1.64
CA VAL A 104 19.82 -2.88 2.14
C VAL A 104 19.73 -2.64 3.66
N GLY A 105 18.95 -3.46 4.38
CA GLY A 105 18.76 -3.31 5.83
C GLY A 105 18.11 -1.97 6.22
N ALA A 106 17.33 -1.38 5.33
CA ALA A 106 16.68 -0.07 5.51
C ALA A 106 15.15 -0.19 5.62
N ALA A 107 14.58 -1.38 5.72
CA ALA A 107 13.13 -1.55 5.87
C ALA A 107 12.67 -1.02 7.24
N THR A 108 12.25 0.24 7.29
CA THR A 108 11.64 0.88 8.46
C THR A 108 10.26 1.44 8.12
N VAL A 109 9.39 1.57 9.12
CA VAL A 109 8.07 2.19 8.94
C VAL A 109 8.20 3.63 8.44
N ALA A 110 9.18 4.40 8.95
CA ALA A 110 9.43 5.76 8.50
C ALA A 110 9.80 5.84 7.00
N LEU A 111 10.65 4.94 6.51
CA LEU A 111 11.01 4.90 5.09
C LEU A 111 9.87 4.41 4.20
N MET A 112 9.03 3.52 4.73
CA MET A 112 7.80 3.11 4.04
C MET A 112 6.79 4.26 3.95
N ALA A 113 6.62 5.05 5.01
CA ALA A 113 5.81 6.26 4.98
C ALA A 113 6.34 7.26 3.96
N ALA A 114 7.66 7.51 3.95
CA ALA A 114 8.31 8.38 2.96
C ALA A 114 8.10 7.84 1.53
N ALA A 115 8.23 6.53 1.31
CA ALA A 115 7.96 5.91 0.01
C ALA A 115 6.49 6.08 -0.41
N GLY A 116 5.54 6.01 0.52
CA GLY A 116 4.13 6.31 0.28
C GLY A 116 3.92 7.76 -0.18
N VAL A 117 4.51 8.72 0.53
CA VAL A 117 4.45 10.15 0.16
C VAL A 117 5.09 10.41 -1.20
N MET A 118 6.27 9.82 -1.47
CA MET A 118 6.94 9.97 -2.77
C MET A 118 6.11 9.35 -3.91
N SER A 119 5.47 8.21 -3.67
CA SER A 119 4.55 7.59 -4.64
C SER A 119 3.35 8.49 -4.93
N ALA A 120 2.82 9.16 -3.91
CA ALA A 120 1.74 10.13 -4.04
C ALA A 120 2.14 11.33 -4.90
N LEU A 121 3.31 11.91 -4.63
CA LEU A 121 3.86 13.03 -5.40
C LEU A 121 4.08 12.64 -6.85
N ALA A 122 4.60 11.43 -7.10
CA ALA A 122 4.79 10.92 -8.46
C ALA A 122 3.46 10.76 -9.21
N LEU A 123 2.43 10.20 -8.57
CA LEU A 123 1.09 10.07 -9.16
C LEU A 123 0.41 11.42 -9.39
N GLY A 124 0.54 12.35 -8.44
CA GLY A 124 0.07 13.72 -8.58
C GLY A 124 0.72 14.42 -9.77
N ALA A 125 2.06 14.31 -9.89
CA ALA A 125 2.82 14.88 -11.00
C ALA A 125 2.41 14.26 -12.34
N LEU A 126 2.21 12.93 -12.39
CA LEU A 126 1.75 12.23 -13.58
C LEU A 126 0.35 12.72 -14.01
N LYS A 127 -0.57 12.90 -13.06
CA LYS A 127 -1.93 13.38 -13.36
C LYS A 127 -1.95 14.84 -13.81
N ALA A 128 -1.06 15.67 -13.27
CA ALA A 128 -0.89 17.05 -13.72
C ALA A 128 -0.25 17.13 -15.13
N ALA A 129 0.65 16.19 -15.46
CA ALA A 129 1.26 16.07 -16.78
C ALA A 129 0.28 15.53 -17.83
N TYR A 130 -0.55 14.57 -17.44
CA TYR A 130 -1.54 13.90 -18.30
C TYR A 130 -2.97 14.07 -17.75
N PRO A 131 -3.53 15.28 -17.84
CA PRO A 131 -4.88 15.55 -17.35
C PRO A 131 -5.93 14.80 -18.19
N SER A 132 -6.83 14.11 -17.51
CA SER A 132 -7.87 13.28 -18.13
C SER A 132 -9.05 14.06 -18.71
N ASN A 133 -9.19 15.34 -18.38
CA ASN A 133 -10.29 16.20 -18.83
C ASN A 133 -9.83 17.65 -19.05
N GLU A 134 -10.71 18.47 -19.64
CA GLU A 134 -10.41 19.87 -19.94
C GLU A 134 -10.22 20.72 -18.67
N TRP A 135 -10.98 20.43 -17.63
CA TRP A 135 -10.82 21.09 -16.33
C TRP A 135 -9.41 20.91 -15.78
N GLY A 136 -8.89 19.67 -15.78
CA GLY A 136 -7.53 19.37 -15.33
C GLY A 136 -6.44 19.94 -16.24
N ARG A 137 -6.73 20.17 -17.53
CA ARG A 137 -5.81 20.90 -18.43
C ARG A 137 -5.64 22.36 -18.01
N ALA A 138 -6.72 23.00 -17.58
CA ALA A 138 -6.71 24.39 -17.11
C ALA A 138 -6.20 24.55 -15.67
N HIS A 139 -6.47 23.57 -14.79
CA HIS A 139 -6.19 23.63 -13.35
C HIS A 139 -5.15 22.58 -12.92
N ARG A 140 -4.00 22.53 -13.60
CA ARG A 140 -2.99 21.48 -13.37
C ARG A 140 -2.47 21.43 -11.94
N PHE A 141 -2.30 22.59 -11.31
CA PHE A 141 -1.80 22.67 -9.93
C PHE A 141 -2.84 22.21 -8.90
N GLU A 142 -4.11 22.54 -9.09
CA GLU A 142 -5.19 22.05 -8.22
C GLU A 142 -5.39 20.55 -8.39
N ALA A 143 -5.38 20.05 -9.63
CA ALA A 143 -5.44 18.61 -9.91
C ALA A 143 -4.26 17.85 -9.28
N PHE A 144 -3.07 18.46 -9.26
CA PHE A 144 -1.89 17.93 -8.56
C PHE A 144 -2.14 17.85 -7.05
N ILE A 145 -2.56 18.95 -6.41
CA ILE A 145 -2.78 19.01 -4.96
C ILE A 145 -3.87 18.01 -4.55
N ASP A 146 -5.01 18.04 -5.23
CA ASP A 146 -6.16 17.20 -4.90
C ASP A 146 -5.80 15.71 -5.00
N THR A 147 -5.13 15.32 -6.10
CA THR A 147 -4.65 13.94 -6.29
C THR A 147 -3.61 13.56 -5.24
N THR A 148 -2.65 14.45 -4.95
CA THR A 148 -1.58 14.16 -3.99
C THR A 148 -2.13 14.00 -2.57
N LEU A 149 -3.08 14.83 -2.16
CA LEU A 149 -3.68 14.74 -0.83
C LEU A 149 -4.56 13.50 -0.69
N THR A 150 -5.46 13.26 -1.64
CA THR A 150 -6.40 12.14 -1.57
C THR A 150 -5.70 10.78 -1.77
N VAL A 151 -4.96 10.63 -2.87
CA VAL A 151 -4.25 9.37 -3.18
C VAL A 151 -3.07 9.19 -2.24
N GLY A 152 -2.41 10.27 -1.82
CA GLY A 152 -1.27 10.19 -0.92
C GLY A 152 -1.62 9.83 0.50
N ALA A 153 -2.75 10.28 1.04
CA ALA A 153 -3.23 9.83 2.33
C ALA A 153 -3.48 8.30 2.30
N ILE A 154 -4.17 7.81 1.26
CA ILE A 154 -4.45 6.38 1.11
C ILE A 154 -3.17 5.58 0.92
N ALA A 155 -2.29 5.99 0.00
CA ALA A 155 -1.03 5.31 -0.25
C ALA A 155 -0.18 5.25 1.01
N THR A 156 -0.01 6.36 1.73
CA THR A 156 0.78 6.39 2.96
C THR A 156 0.22 5.45 4.03
N VAL A 157 -1.10 5.43 4.23
CA VAL A 157 -1.76 4.50 5.15
C VAL A 157 -1.50 3.04 4.74
N VAL A 158 -1.58 2.72 3.46
CA VAL A 158 -1.33 1.36 2.94
C VAL A 158 0.12 0.94 3.16
N PHE A 159 1.09 1.81 2.86
CA PHE A 159 2.52 1.55 3.08
C PHE A 159 2.82 1.34 4.57
N CYS A 160 2.27 2.19 5.44
CA CYS A 160 2.44 2.08 6.89
C CYS A 160 1.78 0.81 7.45
N ALA A 161 0.55 0.52 7.05
CA ALA A 161 -0.17 -0.69 7.47
C ALA A 161 0.59 -1.96 7.07
N PHE A 162 1.09 -2.01 5.83
CA PHE A 162 1.93 -3.11 5.38
C PHE A 162 3.21 -3.24 6.22
N ALA A 163 3.93 -2.13 6.44
CA ALA A 163 5.18 -2.13 7.20
C ALA A 163 4.97 -2.59 8.65
N LEU A 164 3.91 -2.12 9.30
CA LEU A 164 3.52 -2.52 10.67
C LEU A 164 3.11 -3.99 10.72
N GLY A 165 2.30 -4.45 9.77
CA GLY A 165 1.89 -5.85 9.66
C GLY A 165 3.07 -6.78 9.41
N ALA A 166 4.01 -6.37 8.56
CA ALA A 166 5.26 -7.07 8.31
C ALA A 166 6.31 -6.90 9.43
N ARG A 167 5.95 -6.25 10.54
CA ARG A 167 6.80 -6.02 11.72
C ARG A 167 8.12 -5.34 11.42
N MET A 168 8.12 -4.41 10.47
CA MET A 168 9.29 -3.60 10.21
C MET A 168 9.57 -2.69 11.42
N PRO A 169 10.85 -2.46 11.76
CA PRO A 169 11.21 -1.55 12.84
C PRO A 169 10.71 -0.13 12.56
N LEU A 170 10.27 0.58 13.59
CA LEU A 170 9.84 1.97 13.48
C LEU A 170 10.99 2.88 13.04
N TRP A 171 12.19 2.64 13.58
CA TRP A 171 13.43 3.40 13.34
C TRP A 171 14.60 2.44 13.22
N ARG A 172 15.68 2.83 12.52
CA ARG A 172 16.95 2.11 12.63
C ARG A 172 17.49 2.35 14.04
N PHE A 173 17.61 1.29 14.84
CA PHE A 173 18.44 1.38 16.03
C PHE A 173 19.86 1.76 15.59
N PRO A 174 20.54 2.69 16.29
CA PRO A 174 21.96 2.90 16.03
C PRO A 174 22.68 1.54 16.16
N PRO A 175 23.75 1.30 15.38
CA PRO A 175 24.59 0.13 15.63
C PRO A 175 24.94 0.15 17.12
N ARG A 176 24.72 -0.96 17.83
CA ARG A 176 25.21 -1.11 19.19
C ARG A 176 26.68 -0.70 19.16
N LEU A 177 27.03 0.36 19.89
CA LEU A 177 28.43 0.65 20.17
C LEU A 177 29.01 -0.66 20.75
N PRO A 178 30.20 -1.09 20.31
CA PRO A 178 30.80 -2.32 20.82
C PRO A 178 30.80 -2.26 22.35
N GLU A 179 30.06 -3.19 22.96
CA GLU A 179 30.08 -3.41 24.41
C GLU A 179 31.52 -3.81 24.76
N GLY A 180 32.21 -2.93 25.48
CA GLY A 180 33.46 -3.26 26.17
C GLY A 180 34.68 -3.43 25.26
N SER A 181 35.32 -2.32 24.90
CA SER A 181 36.80 -2.28 24.94
C SER A 181 37.24 -2.10 26.41
N GLU A 182 36.87 -3.05 27.26
CA GLU A 182 37.46 -3.23 28.58
C GLU A 182 38.17 -4.58 28.58
N THR A 183 39.36 -4.60 28.00
CA THR A 183 40.41 -5.52 28.40
C THR A 183 41.72 -4.75 28.36
N THR A 184 42.07 -4.23 29.53
CA THR A 184 43.40 -4.29 30.16
C THR A 184 44.62 -4.38 29.25
#